data_AF-A0A3D1T6Q1-F1
#
_entry.id   AF-A0A3D1T6Q1-F1
#
_cell.length_a   1.000
_cell.length_b   1.000
_cell.length_c   1.000
_cell.angle_alpha   90.00
_cell.angle_beta   90.00
_cell.angle_gamma   90.00
#
_symmetry.space_group_name_H-M   'P 1'
#
loop_
_entity.id
_entity.type
_entity.pdbx_description
1 polymer ?
#
loop_
_entity_poly.entity_id
_entity_poly.type
_entity_poly.pdbx_seq_one_letter_code
_entity_poly.pdbx_strand_id
1 'polypeptide(L)' 'MSHLVPIVVEQNNRGERSYDIFSRLLRDRIIFLGGPIDDAVANLIIAQLLFLEAEDPEKDIQLYINSPGGIIYS' A
#
# COMPACT_ATOMS: atom_id res chain seq x y z
N MET A 1 19.97 5.94 2.11
CA MET A 1 19.52 7.14 1.36
C MET A 1 18.03 7.29 1.60
N SER A 2 17.54 8.46 1.97
CA SER A 2 16.10 8.71 2.04
C SER A 2 15.57 8.75 0.60
N HIS A 3 14.95 7.66 0.16
CA HIS A 3 14.25 7.66 -1.12
C HIS A 3 13.02 8.55 -0.95
N LEU A 4 13.06 9.74 -1.54
CA LEU A 4 11.91 10.62 -1.64
C LEU A 4 10.83 9.87 -2.41
N VAL A 5 9.76 9.49 -1.72
CA VAL A 5 8.59 8.91 -2.36
C VAL A 5 7.92 10.01 -3.19
N PRO A 6 7.76 9.83 -4.51
CA PRO A 6 7.14 10.84 -5.36
C PRO A 6 5.72 11.18 -4.89
N ILE A 7 5.39 12.47 -4.94
CA ILE A 7 4.04 12.97 -4.66
C ILE A 7 3.29 13.09 -5.99
N VAL A 8 2.07 12.57 -6.03
CA VAL A 8 1.12 12.68 -7.12
C VAL A 8 0.04 13.69 -6.74
N VAL A 9 -0.26 14.61 -7.65
CA VAL A 9 -1.33 15.60 -7.49
C VAL A 9 -2.52 15.17 -8.34
N GLU A 10 -3.67 14.92 -7.70
CA GLU A 10 -4.94 14.73 -8.38
C GLU A 10 -5.77 16.02 -8.34
N GLN A 11 -6.15 16.49 -9.52
CA GLN A 11 -7.14 17.55 -9.67
C GLN A 11 -8.54 16.92 -9.70
N ASN A 12 -9.38 17.30 -8.74
CA ASN A 12 -10.81 17.00 -8.78
C ASN A 12 -11.60 18.31 -8.87
N ASN A 13 -12.89 18.23 -9.24
CA ASN A 13 -13.77 19.41 -9.40
C ASN A 13 -13.93 20.27 -8.13
N ARG A 14 -13.37 19.84 -6.99
CA ARG A 14 -13.42 20.54 -5.68
C ARG A 14 -12.03 21.00 -5.19
N GLY A 15 -10.96 20.78 -5.95
CA GLY A 15 -9.60 21.24 -5.63
C GLY A 15 -8.48 20.24 -5.94
N GLU A 16 -7.26 20.58 -5.51
CA GLU A 16 -6.08 19.73 -5.63
C GLU A 16 -5.90 18.89 -4.36
N ARG A 17 -5.69 17.58 -4.53
CA ARG A 17 -5.30 16.68 -3.44
C ARG A 17 -3.97 15.99 -3.80
N SER A 18 -2.97 16.19 -2.96
CA SER A 18 -1.65 15.57 -3.09
C SER A 18 -1.57 14.29 -2.25
N TYR A 19 -1.13 13.20 -2.84
CA TYR A 19 -0.86 11.93 -2.18
C TYR A 19 0.56 11.48 -2.52
N ASP A 20 1.22 10.71 -1.66
CA ASP A 20 2.35 9.92 -2.13
C ASP A 20 1.85 8.83 -3.10
N ILE A 21 2.74 8.37 -3.98
CA ILE A 21 2.39 7.38 -5.00
C ILE A 21 1.82 6.08 -4.42
N PHE A 22 2.27 5.63 -3.24
CA PHE A 22 1.75 4.40 -2.62
C PHE A 22 0.34 4.60 -2.07
N SER A 23 0.06 5.73 -1.41
CA SER A 23 -1.29 6.09 -1.00
C SER A 23 -2.25 6.19 -2.18
N ARG A 24 -1.77 6.67 -3.34
CA ARG A 24 -2.58 6.70 -4.56
C ARG A 24 -2.88 5.30 -5.09
N LEU A 25 -1.89 4.41 -5.07
CA LEU A 25 -2.04 3.02 -5.53
C LEU A 25 -2.94 2.20 -4.59
N LEU A 26 -2.87 2.43 -3.29
CA LEU A 26 -3.74 1.76 -2.31
C LEU A 26 -5.22 2.04 -2.60
N ARG A 27 -5.57 3.25 -3.06
CA ARG A 27 -6.95 3.56 -3.51
C ARG A 27 -7.41 2.76 -4.71
N ASP A 28 -6.48 2.38 -5.59
CA ASP A 28 -6.75 1.46 -6.69
C ASP A 28 -6.68 -0.01 -6.25
N ARG A 29 -6.64 -0.26 -4.93
CA ARG A 29 -6.56 -1.57 -4.29
C ARG A 29 -5.27 -2.33 -4.61
N ILE A 30 -4.18 -1.58 -4.81
CA ILE A 30 -2.85 -2.12 -5.09
C ILE A 30 -1.98 -2.02 -3.84
N ILE A 31 -1.52 -3.17 -3.34
CA ILE A 31 -0.60 -3.30 -2.20
C ILE A 31 0.78 -3.75 -2.71
N PHE A 32 1.84 -3.12 -2.20
CA PHE A 32 3.22 -3.48 -2.52
C PHE A 32 3.95 -4.08 -1.30
N LEU A 33 4.53 -5.26 -1.49
CA LEU A 33 5.47 -5.87 -0.56
C LEU A 33 6.87 -5.82 -1.18
N GLY A 34 7.59 -4.72 -0.92
CA GLY A 34 8.84 -4.37 -1.62
C GLY A 34 10.14 -4.57 -0.83
N GLY A 35 10.16 -5.44 0.18
CA GLY A 35 11.33 -5.62 1.04
C GLY A 35 11.24 -6.86 1.93
N PRO A 36 12.20 -7.05 2.85
CA PRO A 36 12.17 -8.13 3.82
C PRO A 36 10.88 -8.13 4.65
N ILE A 37 10.39 -9.33 5.00
CA ILE A 37 9.19 -9.48 5.82
C ILE A 37 9.60 -9.55 7.30
N ASP A 38 9.39 -8.45 8.01
CA ASP A 38 9.44 -8.38 9.47
C ASP A 38 8.06 -8.08 10.05
N ASP A 39 7.95 -8.04 11.39
CA ASP A 39 6.67 -7.80 12.07
C ASP A 39 6.05 -6.45 11.72
N ALA A 40 6.85 -5.41 11.47
CA ALA A 40 6.35 -4.09 11.14
C ALA A 40 5.73 -4.08 9.73
N VAL A 41 6.42 -4.66 8.75
CA VAL A 41 5.92 -4.80 7.38
C VAL A 41 4.69 -5.70 7.36
N ALA A 42 4.71 -6.83 8.08
CA ALA A 42 3.57 -7.75 8.15
C ALA A 42 2.32 -7.06 8.72
N ASN A 43 2.46 -6.32 9.83
CA ASN A 43 1.36 -5.57 10.43
C ASN A 43 0.82 -4.47 9.51
N LEU A 44 1.69 -3.79 8.74
CA LEU A 44 1.27 -2.80 7.75
C LEU A 44 0.46 -3.42 6.62
N ILE A 45 0.89 -4.58 6.09
CA ILE A 45 0.15 -5.29 5.04
C ILE A 45 -1.20 -5.77 5.56
N ILE A 46 -1.27 -6.32 6.79
CA ILE A 46 -2.54 -6.73 7.42
C ILE A 46 -3.48 -5.53 7.54
N ALA A 47 -2.99 -4.38 8.01
CA ALA A 47 -3.80 -3.17 8.13
C ALA A 47 -4.35 -2.70 6.78
N GLN A 48 -3.54 -2.76 5.71
CA GLN A 48 -3.98 -2.40 4.36
C GLN A 48 -5.04 -3.37 3.81
N LEU A 49 -4.88 -4.68 4.04
CA LEU A 49 -5.87 -5.68 3.63
C LEU A 49 -7.22 -5.46 4.32
N LEU A 50 -7.22 -5.28 5.65
CA LEU A 50 -8.44 -5.02 6.42
C LEU A 50 -9.10 -3.70 6.01
N PHE A 51 -8.30 -2.67 5.71
CA PHE A 51 -8.81 -1.40 5.20
C PHE A 51 -9.55 -1.58 3.87
N LEU A 52 -8.95 -2.30 2.91
CA LEU A 52 -9.56 -2.53 1.60
C LEU A 52 -10.78 -3.45 1.67
N GLU A 53 -10.77 -4.46 2.53
CA GLU A 53 -11.92 -5.33 2.80
C GLU A 53 -13.10 -4.55 3.38
N ALA A 54 -12.84 -3.62 4.31
CA ALA A 54 -13.87 -2.76 4.89
C ALA A 54 -14.45 -1.75 3.89
N GLU A 55 -13.67 -1.28 2.91
CA GLU A 55 -14.17 -0.39 1.85
C GLU A 55 -15.08 -1.11 0.84
N ASP A 56 -14.65 -2.29 0.38
CA ASP A 56 -15.41 -3.09 -0.59
C ASP A 56 -14.92 -4.54 -0.57
N PRO A 57 -15.65 -5.48 0.07
CA PRO A 57 -15.21 -6.86 0.21
C PRO A 57 -15.37 -7.68 -1.08
N GLU A 58 -16.14 -7.21 -2.06
CA GLU A 58 -16.37 -7.93 -3.32
C GLU A 58 -15.31 -7.60 -4.38
N LYS A 59 -14.55 -6.51 -4.20
CA LYS A 59 -13.50 -6.12 -5.15
C LYS A 59 -12.17 -6.79 -4.85
N ASP A 60 -11.54 -7.26 -5.92
CA ASP A 60 -10.20 -7.83 -5.88
C ASP A 60 -9.15 -6.86 -5.31
N ILE A 61 -8.12 -7.43 -4.70
CA ILE A 61 -6.93 -6.74 -4.21
C ILE A 61 -5.74 -7.24 -5.01
N GLN A 62 -4.94 -6.32 -5.56
CA GLN A 62 -3.72 -6.67 -6.30
C GLN A 62 -2.51 -6.55 -5.38
N LEU A 63 -1.86 -7.69 -5.10
CA LEU A 63 -0.65 -7.76 -4.28
C LEU A 63 0.58 -7.95 -5.18
N TYR A 64 1.44 -6.92 -5.23
CA TYR A 64 2.71 -6.98 -5.95
C TYR A 64 3.84 -7.31 -4.99
N ILE A 65 4.52 -8.44 -5.21
CA ILE A 65 5.54 -8.98 -4.31
C ILE A 65 6.91 -8.86 -4.95
N ASN A 66 7.79 -8.10 -4.30
CA ASN A 66 9.22 -8.05 -4.55
C ASN A 66 9.94 -8.14 -3.20
N SER A 67 10.01 -9.35 -2.65
CA SER A 67 10.54 -9.60 -1.31
C SER A 67 11.56 -10.74 -1.35
N PRO A 68 12.69 -10.64 -0.62
CA PRO A 68 13.60 -11.77 -0.40
C PRO A 68 13.03 -12.81 0.59
N GLY A 69 11.79 -12.63 1.05
CA GLY A 69 11.20 -13.39 2.15
C GLY A 69 11.49 -12.72 3.50
N GLY A 70 11.37 -13.47 4.58
CA GLY A 70 11.60 -12.95 5.92
C GLY A 70 11.29 -13.96 7.00
N ILE A 71 10.83 -13.44 8.14
CA ILE A 71 10.58 -14.22 9.34
C ILE A 71 9.31 -15.05 9.11
N ILE A 72 9.39 -16.37 9.30
CA ILE A 72 8.21 -17.24 9.15
C ILE A 72 7.28 -17.06 10.35
N TYR A 73 7.83 -16.91 11.55
CA TYR A 73 7.18 -16.46 12.78
C TYR A 73 8.24 -16.32 13.89
N SER A 74 8.02 -15.41 14.84
CA SER A 74 8.72 -15.34 16.13
C SER A 74 7.80 -15.82 17.25
#